data_AF-A0A1V5DPG4-F1
#
_entry.id   AF-A0A1V5DPG4-F1
#
_cell.length_a   1.000
_cell.length_b   1.000
_cell.length_c   1.000
_cell.angle_alpha   90.00
_cell.angle_beta   90.00
_cell.angle_gamma   90.00
#
_symmetry.space_group_name_H-M   'P 1'
#
loop_
_entity.id
_entity.type
_entity.pdbx_description
1 polymer ?
#
loop_
_entity_poly.entity_id
_entity_poly.type
_entity_poly.pdbx_seq_one_letter_code
_entity_poly.pdbx_strand_id
1 'polypeptide(L)'
;MNRPSYLAIFILFIFSITPSLVSASSITGGNDVIERSGRDGAHQITFIDLDHRISGDGWLTGWSFFADYDVPGATSDPRQVKLKIFRENGANYDLVGQSDMVTVSAWDKVYSFSLPNIPVKQNDIIGWYYPEQDWPGGVISYQSSTGTNTVWTVWPDPEGEITGSVSKSRFSAGGEGRLYSIRVEGTDVNPVPLPPAMYLLGSGLMGLAWVRNRFHK
;
A
#
# COMPACT_ATOMS: atom_id res chain seq x y z
N MET A 1 -5.03 -37.93 -71.25
CA MET A 1 -6.22 -37.36 -70.56
C MET A 1 -6.08 -37.74 -69.09
N ASN A 2 -5.33 -37.07 -68.19
CA ASN A 2 -5.35 -35.68 -67.65
C ASN A 2 -6.75 -35.23 -67.21
N ARG A 3 -7.10 -34.95 -65.93
CA ARG A 3 -6.48 -35.01 -64.58
C ARG A 3 -7.65 -35.03 -63.55
N PRO A 4 -7.52 -35.57 -62.32
CA PRO A 4 -8.49 -35.31 -61.25
C PRO A 4 -8.22 -33.95 -60.57
N SER A 5 -9.27 -33.20 -60.32
CA SER A 5 -9.25 -31.89 -59.64
C SER A 5 -9.13 -32.07 -58.13
N TYR A 6 -8.07 -31.56 -57.52
CA TYR A 6 -7.91 -31.51 -56.07
C TYR A 6 -8.66 -30.30 -55.49
N LEU A 7 -9.61 -30.57 -54.59
CA LEU A 7 -10.27 -29.58 -53.75
C LEU A 7 -9.29 -29.15 -52.64
N ALA A 8 -8.76 -27.94 -52.71
CA ALA A 8 -7.94 -27.38 -51.65
C ALA A 8 -8.84 -26.77 -50.56
N ILE A 9 -8.86 -27.40 -49.37
CA ILE A 9 -9.50 -26.86 -48.18
C ILE A 9 -8.51 -25.87 -47.53
N PHE A 10 -8.79 -24.58 -47.63
CA PHE A 10 -8.09 -23.54 -46.87
C PHE A 10 -8.66 -23.50 -45.46
N ILE A 11 -7.95 -24.05 -44.47
CA ILE A 11 -8.28 -23.85 -43.05
C ILE A 11 -7.67 -22.51 -42.63
N LEU A 12 -8.52 -21.49 -42.53
CA LEU A 12 -8.16 -20.19 -41.98
C LEU A 12 -8.12 -20.30 -40.44
N PHE A 13 -6.91 -20.42 -39.87
CA PHE A 13 -6.72 -20.27 -38.43
C PHE A 13 -6.82 -18.78 -38.07
N ILE A 14 -8.01 -18.35 -37.64
CA ILE A 14 -8.19 -17.06 -36.99
C ILE A 14 -7.65 -17.20 -35.56
N PHE A 15 -6.43 -16.72 -35.32
CA PHE A 15 -5.93 -16.50 -33.96
C PHE A 15 -6.71 -15.33 -33.35
N SER A 16 -7.80 -15.63 -32.66
CA SER A 16 -8.46 -14.68 -31.77
C SER A 16 -7.50 -14.38 -30.61
N ILE A 17 -6.78 -13.27 -30.70
CA ILE A 17 -6.05 -12.71 -29.55
C ILE A 17 -7.12 -12.20 -28.59
N THR A 18 -7.60 -13.06 -27.69
CA THR A 18 -8.40 -12.60 -26.56
C THR A 18 -7.45 -11.86 -25.63
N PRO A 19 -7.64 -10.54 -25.38
CA PRO A 19 -6.87 -9.86 -24.35
C PRO A 19 -7.20 -10.55 -23.02
N SER A 20 -6.23 -11.24 -22.44
CA SER A 20 -6.35 -11.75 -21.08
C SER A 20 -6.56 -10.55 -20.17
N LEU A 21 -7.72 -10.50 -19.50
CA LEU A 21 -7.96 -9.56 -18.42
C LEU A 21 -7.00 -9.95 -17.30
N VAL A 22 -5.92 -9.20 -17.16
CA VAL A 22 -4.98 -9.37 -16.06
C VAL A 22 -5.54 -8.57 -14.88
N SER A 23 -5.95 -9.25 -13.82
CA SER A 23 -6.24 -8.56 -12.55
C SER A 23 -4.93 -8.02 -12.01
N ALA A 24 -4.83 -6.72 -11.79
CA ALA A 24 -3.68 -6.13 -11.12
C ALA A 24 -3.51 -6.82 -9.75
N SER A 25 -2.37 -7.47 -9.52
CA SER A 25 -1.96 -7.90 -8.18
C SER A 25 -1.79 -6.65 -7.33
N SER A 26 -2.26 -6.68 -6.08
CA SER A 26 -2.16 -5.54 -5.18
C SER A 26 -0.93 -5.65 -4.30
N ILE A 27 -0.22 -4.54 -4.14
CA ILE A 27 0.84 -4.41 -3.13
C ILE A 27 0.34 -3.59 -1.95
N THR A 28 0.85 -3.87 -0.76
CA THR A 28 0.41 -3.25 0.49
C THR A 28 1.61 -3.07 1.42
N GLY A 29 1.48 -2.16 2.39
CA GLY A 29 2.39 -2.05 3.52
C GLY A 29 1.74 -1.30 4.68
N GLY A 30 2.38 -1.30 5.84
CA GLY A 30 1.80 -0.81 7.09
C GLY A 30 0.80 -1.78 7.70
N ASN A 31 -0.06 -1.25 8.57
CA ASN A 31 -0.93 -1.97 9.48
C ASN A 31 -2.41 -1.75 9.16
N ASP A 32 -3.28 -2.47 9.86
CA ASP A 32 -4.72 -2.21 9.79
C ASP A 32 -5.06 -0.76 10.20
N VAL A 33 -6.01 -0.16 9.49
CA VAL A 33 -6.45 1.22 9.70
C VAL A 33 -7.69 1.23 10.57
N ILE A 34 -7.47 1.18 11.88
CA ILE A 34 -8.49 1.12 12.93
C ILE A 34 -8.20 2.13 14.04
N GLU A 35 -9.19 2.43 14.86
CA GLU A 35 -8.96 3.14 16.13
C GLU A 35 -8.01 2.31 17.02
N ARG A 36 -7.11 3.00 17.72
CA ARG A 36 -6.15 2.39 18.65
C ARG A 36 -6.07 3.22 19.92
N SER A 37 -5.61 2.62 21.01
CA SER A 37 -5.77 3.15 22.37
C SER A 37 -4.90 4.37 22.73
N GLY A 38 -4.21 4.98 21.78
CA GLY A 38 -3.28 6.05 22.05
C GLY A 38 -2.96 6.87 20.82
N ARG A 39 -2.46 8.07 21.07
CA ARG A 39 -1.97 8.98 20.05
C ARG A 39 -0.66 9.60 20.48
N ASP A 40 0.20 9.83 19.51
CA ASP A 40 1.50 10.42 19.76
C ASP A 40 1.39 11.94 19.92
N GLY A 41 2.02 12.48 20.96
CA GLY A 41 2.17 13.93 21.14
C GLY A 41 3.41 14.50 20.45
N ALA A 42 4.29 13.65 19.91
CA ALA A 42 5.53 14.07 19.28
C ALA A 42 5.28 14.98 18.07
N HIS A 43 6.23 15.86 17.82
CA HIS A 43 6.17 16.97 16.88
C HIS A 43 7.55 17.10 16.22
N GLN A 44 7.63 17.65 15.02
CA GLN A 44 8.86 17.72 14.19
C GLN A 44 9.64 16.41 14.09
N ILE A 45 8.93 15.29 13.94
CA ILE A 45 9.48 13.95 14.09
C ILE A 45 9.11 13.06 12.91
N THR A 46 10.03 12.20 12.48
CA THR A 46 9.75 11.15 11.48
C THR A 46 9.75 9.79 12.15
N PHE A 47 8.72 9.00 11.85
CA PHE A 47 8.61 7.59 12.23
C PHE A 47 8.79 6.69 11.02
N ILE A 48 9.25 5.47 11.25
CA ILE A 48 9.27 4.39 10.26
C ILE A 48 8.86 3.06 10.91
N ASP A 49 8.08 2.25 10.20
CA ASP A 49 7.65 0.91 10.64
C ASP A 49 8.52 -0.16 9.97
N LEU A 50 9.37 -0.83 10.76
CA LEU A 50 10.34 -1.79 10.23
C LEU A 50 9.77 -3.21 10.03
N ASP A 51 8.58 -3.49 10.57
CA ASP A 51 7.99 -4.84 10.55
C ASP A 51 6.97 -5.01 9.42
N HIS A 52 6.24 -3.95 9.08
CA HIS A 52 5.16 -4.00 8.07
C HIS A 52 5.56 -3.33 6.76
N ARG A 53 6.58 -3.91 6.13
CA ARG A 53 7.18 -3.40 4.89
C ARG A 53 6.28 -3.59 3.67
N ILE A 54 6.61 -2.89 2.58
CA ILE A 54 5.92 -3.05 1.30
C ILE A 54 6.06 -4.49 0.79
N SER A 55 4.94 -5.11 0.44
CA SER A 55 4.85 -6.54 0.11
C SER A 55 5.45 -6.94 -1.24
N GLY A 56 5.63 -6.00 -2.17
CA GLY A 56 6.08 -6.28 -3.53
C GLY A 56 6.58 -5.05 -4.29
N ASP A 57 7.12 -5.29 -5.48
CA ASP A 57 7.53 -4.24 -6.41
C ASP A 57 6.30 -3.64 -7.11
N GLY A 58 6.26 -2.32 -7.31
CA GLY A 58 5.07 -1.69 -7.86
C GLY A 58 5.01 -0.18 -7.73
N TRP A 59 3.77 0.30 -7.75
CA TRP A 59 3.42 1.71 -7.58
C TRP A 59 2.42 1.84 -6.45
N LEU A 60 2.74 2.63 -5.42
CA LEU A 60 1.76 2.99 -4.40
C LEU A 60 0.82 4.06 -4.95
N THR A 61 -0.47 3.77 -4.88
CA THR A 61 -1.54 4.61 -5.45
C THR A 61 -2.41 5.23 -4.37
N GLY A 62 -2.34 4.74 -3.13
CA GLY A 62 -3.12 5.25 -2.03
C GLY A 62 -2.48 5.01 -0.67
N TRP A 63 -2.88 5.81 0.30
CA TRP A 63 -2.56 5.60 1.71
C TRP A 63 -3.71 6.04 2.59
N SER A 64 -3.80 5.43 3.76
CA SER A 64 -4.85 5.69 4.74
C SER A 64 -4.31 5.60 6.16
N PHE A 65 -4.92 6.33 7.08
CA PHE A 65 -4.64 6.24 8.50
C PHE A 65 -5.88 6.60 9.34
N PHE A 66 -5.90 6.15 10.59
CA PHE A 66 -6.92 6.57 11.55
C PHE A 66 -6.40 7.79 12.33
N ALA A 67 -7.10 8.90 12.20
CA ALA A 67 -6.85 10.12 12.94
C ALA A 67 -7.59 10.07 14.28
N ASP A 68 -6.89 10.38 15.37
CA ASP A 68 -7.41 10.31 16.73
C ASP A 68 -7.18 11.63 17.47
N TYR A 69 -8.08 11.98 18.39
CA TYR A 69 -7.98 13.18 19.20
C TYR A 69 -7.24 12.96 20.54
N ASP A 70 -7.20 11.74 21.07
CA ASP A 70 -7.01 11.47 22.51
C ASP A 70 -5.57 11.62 23.03
N VAL A 71 -5.12 12.87 23.22
CA VAL A 71 -3.93 13.21 24.01
C VAL A 71 -4.28 14.32 25.01
N PRO A 72 -3.91 14.21 26.29
CA PRO A 72 -4.08 15.30 27.26
C PRO A 72 -3.46 16.60 26.73
N GLY A 73 -4.21 17.71 26.73
CA GLY A 73 -3.74 19.00 26.21
C GLY A 73 -3.77 19.13 24.69
N ALA A 74 -4.24 18.13 23.95
CA ALA A 74 -4.56 18.30 22.54
C ALA A 74 -5.73 19.28 22.37
N THR A 75 -5.58 20.19 21.42
CA THR A 75 -6.66 21.00 20.86
C THR A 75 -7.16 20.35 19.58
N SER A 76 -8.42 20.60 19.22
CA SER A 76 -9.02 20.07 17.98
C SER A 76 -8.54 20.80 16.73
N ASP A 77 -7.49 21.60 16.87
CA ASP A 77 -6.89 22.40 15.82
C ASP A 77 -6.35 21.51 14.70
N PRO A 78 -6.45 21.95 13.43
CA PRO A 78 -5.94 21.17 12.32
C PRO A 78 -4.45 20.85 12.48
N ARG A 79 -4.07 19.62 12.15
CA ARG A 79 -2.68 19.16 12.15
C ARG A 79 -2.32 18.51 10.84
N GLN A 80 -1.05 18.35 10.60
CA GLN A 80 -0.52 17.90 9.33
C GLN A 80 0.24 16.60 9.49
N VAL A 81 0.29 15.85 8.40
CA VAL A 81 1.09 14.63 8.32
C VAL A 81 1.49 14.43 6.87
N LYS A 82 2.64 13.79 6.68
CA LYS A 82 3.15 13.42 5.36
C LYS A 82 3.58 11.96 5.36
N LEU A 83 3.11 11.19 4.39
CA LEU A 83 3.62 9.84 4.14
C LEU A 83 5.05 9.91 3.59
N LYS A 84 5.91 9.02 4.05
CA LYS A 84 7.26 8.83 3.53
C LYS A 84 7.54 7.37 3.27
N ILE A 85 8.27 7.09 2.20
CA ILE A 85 8.70 5.75 1.84
C ILE A 85 10.23 5.72 1.80
N PHE A 86 10.80 4.81 2.56
CA PHE A 86 12.24 4.66 2.69
C PHE A 86 12.71 3.33 2.10
N ARG A 87 13.89 3.34 1.49
CA ARG A 87 14.59 2.13 1.08
C ARG A 87 15.82 1.94 1.94
N GLU A 88 16.03 0.73 2.41
CA GLU A 88 17.21 0.38 3.16
C GLU A 88 18.43 0.29 2.23
N ASN A 89 19.50 1.01 2.56
CA ASN A 89 20.74 1.05 1.78
C ASN A 89 21.96 1.03 2.71
N GLY A 90 22.44 -0.17 3.03
CA GLY A 90 23.57 -0.36 3.95
C GLY A 90 23.29 0.23 5.32
N ALA A 91 24.04 1.26 5.71
CA ALA A 91 23.90 1.96 6.99
C ALA A 91 22.86 3.11 6.95
N ASN A 92 22.19 3.31 5.82
CA ASN A 92 21.26 4.43 5.61
C ASN A 92 19.84 3.95 5.26
N TYR A 93 18.91 4.88 5.39
CA TYR A 93 17.59 4.86 4.77
C TYR A 93 17.53 5.96 3.70
N ASP A 94 17.23 5.58 2.46
CA ASP A 94 17.05 6.51 1.35
C ASP A 94 15.56 6.83 1.19
N LEU A 95 15.19 8.11 1.24
CA LEU A 95 13.83 8.53 0.89
C LEU A 95 13.59 8.28 -0.61
N VAL A 96 12.68 7.38 -0.95
CA VAL A 96 12.35 7.01 -2.35
C VAL A 96 11.02 7.57 -2.83
N GLY A 97 10.18 8.06 -1.91
CA GLY A 97 8.96 8.76 -2.26
C GLY A 97 8.20 9.28 -1.04
N GLN A 98 7.24 10.15 -1.30
CA GLN A 98 6.41 10.78 -0.27
C GLN A 98 5.08 11.26 -0.85
N SER A 99 4.09 11.49 0.01
CA SER A 99 2.89 12.23 -0.36
C SER A 99 3.12 13.74 -0.30
N ASP A 100 2.16 14.51 -0.79
CA ASP A 100 2.01 15.90 -0.35
C ASP A 100 1.68 15.96 1.15
N MET A 101 1.91 17.12 1.76
CA MET A 101 1.47 17.37 3.14
C MET A 101 -0.05 17.41 3.18
N VAL A 102 -0.67 16.60 4.04
CA VAL A 102 -2.13 16.60 4.23
C VAL A 102 -2.50 17.24 5.55
N THR A 103 -3.68 17.86 5.61
CA THR A 103 -4.21 18.48 6.83
C THR A 103 -5.39 17.66 7.35
N VAL A 104 -5.31 17.27 8.62
CA VAL A 104 -6.31 16.59 9.42
C VAL A 104 -7.04 17.64 10.25
N SER A 105 -8.32 17.83 9.98
CA SER A 105 -9.18 18.82 10.66
C SER A 105 -10.37 18.20 11.37
N ALA A 106 -10.53 16.88 11.28
CA ALA A 106 -11.54 16.12 11.96
C ALA A 106 -10.89 14.87 12.55
N TRP A 107 -11.37 14.46 13.72
CA TRP A 107 -10.76 13.40 14.51
C TRP A 107 -11.69 12.18 14.59
N ASP A 108 -11.17 11.09 15.14
CA ASP A 108 -11.86 9.83 15.38
C ASP A 108 -12.42 9.19 14.11
N LYS A 109 -11.60 9.22 13.03
CA LYS A 109 -12.01 8.71 11.72
C LYS A 109 -10.83 8.30 10.84
N VAL A 110 -11.15 7.51 9.82
CA VAL A 110 -10.22 7.16 8.75
C VAL A 110 -10.09 8.32 7.75
N TYR A 111 -8.85 8.62 7.39
CA TYR A 111 -8.48 9.41 6.24
C TYR A 111 -7.89 8.51 5.16
N SER A 112 -8.21 8.79 3.91
CA SER A 112 -7.71 8.08 2.74
C SER A 112 -7.37 9.09 1.65
N PHE A 113 -6.18 8.95 1.05
CA PHE A 113 -5.68 9.86 0.03
C PHE A 113 -5.07 9.08 -1.14
N SER A 114 -5.24 9.61 -2.35
CA SER A 114 -4.54 9.14 -3.53
C SER A 114 -3.07 9.60 -3.53
N LEU A 115 -2.20 8.81 -4.12
CA LEU A 115 -0.78 9.09 -4.29
C LEU A 115 -0.45 9.32 -5.77
N PRO A 116 0.63 10.07 -6.08
CA PRO A 116 1.05 10.36 -7.45
C PRO A 116 1.72 9.17 -8.16
N ASN A 117 1.41 7.93 -7.77
CA ASN A 117 2.12 6.70 -8.13
C ASN A 117 3.58 6.73 -7.65
N ILE A 118 3.82 6.34 -6.41
CA ILE A 118 5.18 6.27 -5.85
C ILE A 118 5.81 4.92 -6.23
N PRO A 119 6.94 4.90 -6.98
CA PRO A 119 7.60 3.65 -7.32
C PRO A 119 8.26 3.02 -6.08
N VAL A 120 7.99 1.75 -5.85
CA VAL A 120 8.49 1.01 -4.68
C VAL A 120 9.01 -0.36 -5.05
N LYS A 121 9.84 -0.90 -4.16
CA LYS A 121 10.33 -2.27 -4.17
C LYS A 121 9.79 -3.02 -2.96
N GLN A 122 9.75 -4.34 -3.09
CA GLN A 122 9.55 -5.23 -1.96
C GLN A 122 10.53 -4.89 -0.84
N ASN A 123 10.04 -4.87 0.39
CA ASN A 123 10.76 -4.51 1.61
C ASN A 123 11.13 -3.03 1.78
N ASP A 124 10.66 -2.13 0.91
CA ASP A 124 10.65 -0.70 1.22
C ASP A 124 9.81 -0.47 2.50
N ILE A 125 10.14 0.60 3.22
CA ILE A 125 9.68 0.88 4.57
C ILE A 125 8.70 2.05 4.53
N ILE A 126 7.55 1.87 5.17
CA ILE A 126 6.59 2.96 5.40
C ILE A 126 7.05 3.84 6.57
N GLY A 127 6.90 5.14 6.41
CA GLY A 127 7.10 6.13 7.45
C GLY A 127 6.16 7.30 7.31
N TRP A 128 6.17 8.16 8.32
CA TRP A 128 5.38 9.39 8.32
C TRP A 128 6.08 10.48 9.10
N TYR A 129 5.74 11.73 8.79
CA TYR A 129 6.31 12.92 9.40
C TYR A 129 5.23 13.82 9.95
N TYR A 130 5.43 14.31 11.17
CA TYR A 130 4.62 15.35 11.81
C TYR A 130 5.39 16.67 11.79
N PRO A 131 4.95 17.70 11.03
CA PRO A 131 5.66 18.96 10.88
C PRO A 131 5.43 19.98 12.00
N GLU A 132 4.42 19.78 12.85
CA GLU A 132 4.02 20.73 13.89
C GLU A 132 5.21 21.10 14.76
N GLN A 133 5.33 22.37 15.12
CA GLN A 133 6.33 22.84 16.09
C GLN A 133 5.81 22.75 17.52
N ASP A 134 4.51 22.99 17.68
CA ASP A 134 3.87 23.01 18.99
C ASP A 134 3.45 21.60 19.41
N TRP A 135 3.56 21.35 20.72
CA TRP A 135 3.04 20.13 21.30
C TRP A 135 1.53 20.26 21.60
N PRO A 136 0.73 19.21 21.36
CA PRO A 136 1.11 17.95 20.69
C PRO A 136 1.10 18.08 19.16
N GLY A 137 1.89 17.26 18.45
CA GLY A 137 1.97 17.29 16.97
C GLY A 137 1.35 16.09 16.26
N GLY A 138 1.38 14.90 16.84
CA GLY A 138 0.98 13.69 16.14
C GLY A 138 -0.51 13.61 15.80
N VAL A 139 -0.86 12.76 14.83
CA VAL A 139 -2.25 12.58 14.36
C VAL A 139 -2.71 11.14 14.26
N ILE A 140 -1.80 10.19 14.09
CA ILE A 140 -2.14 8.79 13.81
C ILE A 140 -2.27 8.03 15.12
N SER A 141 -3.37 7.29 15.28
CA SER A 141 -3.55 6.43 16.44
C SER A 141 -2.53 5.28 16.45
N TYR A 142 -2.08 4.91 17.64
CA TYR A 142 -1.21 3.78 17.87
C TYR A 142 -1.66 2.99 19.10
N GLN A 143 -1.20 1.74 19.20
CA GLN A 143 -1.25 1.00 20.46
C GLN A 143 0.16 0.55 20.81
N SER A 144 0.50 0.61 22.10
CA SER A 144 1.73 0.01 22.59
C SER A 144 1.61 -1.50 22.50
N SER A 145 2.59 -2.14 21.86
CA SER A 145 2.63 -3.57 21.62
C SER A 145 4.07 -4.06 21.70
N THR A 146 4.30 -5.00 22.62
CA THR A 146 5.59 -5.69 22.72
C THR A 146 5.88 -6.43 21.42
N GLY A 147 6.99 -6.10 20.76
CA GLY A 147 7.46 -6.78 19.56
C GLY A 147 7.19 -6.05 18.24
N THR A 148 6.68 -4.81 18.28
CA THR A 148 6.62 -3.96 17.08
C THR A 148 7.84 -3.05 17.01
N ASN A 149 8.36 -2.84 15.82
CA ASN A 149 9.63 -2.16 15.56
C ASN A 149 9.40 -0.86 14.78
N THR A 150 8.49 -0.03 15.28
CA THR A 150 8.43 1.37 14.86
C THR A 150 9.51 2.14 15.57
N VAL A 151 10.37 2.80 14.79
CA VAL A 151 11.43 3.68 15.28
C VAL A 151 11.22 5.09 14.79
N TRP A 152 11.78 6.06 15.50
CA TRP A 152 11.61 7.47 15.19
C TRP A 152 12.93 8.22 15.29
N THR A 153 13.00 9.35 14.58
CA THR A 153 14.12 10.29 14.73
C THR A 153 14.20 10.78 16.16
N VAL A 154 15.42 11.04 16.66
CA VAL A 154 15.67 11.45 18.04
C VAL A 154 14.68 12.56 18.47
N TRP A 155 14.09 12.39 19.64
CA TRP A 155 13.15 13.31 20.28
C TRP A 155 13.64 13.53 21.73
N PRO A 156 13.55 14.74 22.33
CA PRO A 156 12.77 15.92 21.92
C PRO A 156 13.45 16.91 20.96
N ASP A 157 14.67 16.65 20.50
CA ASP A 157 15.37 17.60 19.63
C ASP A 157 14.77 17.57 18.21
N PRO A 158 14.10 18.64 17.76
CA PRO A 158 13.46 18.64 16.45
C PRO A 158 14.51 18.63 15.34
N GLU A 159 14.50 17.59 14.51
CA GLU A 159 15.51 17.44 13.45
C GLU A 159 14.97 17.76 12.05
N GLY A 160 13.72 18.25 11.98
CA GLY A 160 13.04 18.66 10.76
C GLY A 160 12.74 17.50 9.79
N GLU A 161 12.29 17.89 8.60
CA GLU A 161 11.86 16.93 7.59
C GLU A 161 13.06 16.22 6.93
N ILE A 162 13.10 14.88 6.95
CA ILE A 162 14.03 14.10 6.11
C ILE A 162 13.63 14.25 4.63
N THR A 163 14.51 14.78 3.79
CA THR A 163 14.27 14.99 2.34
C THR A 163 15.16 14.15 1.43
N GLY A 164 15.92 13.20 1.97
CA GLY A 164 16.89 12.41 1.20
C GLY A 164 17.42 11.20 1.98
N SER A 165 18.67 10.84 1.75
CA SER A 165 19.35 9.76 2.47
C SER A 165 19.70 10.16 3.90
N VAL A 166 19.56 9.22 4.83
CA VAL A 166 19.78 9.47 6.25
C VAL A 166 20.36 8.26 6.96
N SER A 167 21.27 8.48 7.92
CA SER A 167 21.84 7.38 8.70
C SER A 167 20.77 6.67 9.53
N LYS A 168 20.82 5.34 9.56
CA LYS A 168 19.97 4.52 10.44
C LYS A 168 20.13 4.90 11.92
N SER A 169 21.33 5.34 12.32
CA SER A 169 21.61 5.78 13.69
C SER A 169 20.83 7.03 14.11
N ARG A 170 20.22 7.74 13.15
CA ARG A 170 19.32 8.87 13.44
C ARG A 170 17.99 8.39 14.04
N PHE A 171 17.62 7.13 13.81
CA PHE A 171 16.43 6.54 14.38
C PHE A 171 16.78 5.84 15.69
N SER A 172 16.22 6.31 16.79
CA SER A 172 16.32 5.64 18.08
C SER A 172 15.32 4.49 18.14
N ALA A 173 15.77 3.32 18.62
CA ALA A 173 14.88 2.21 18.93
C ALA A 173 13.89 2.66 20.00
N GLY A 174 12.65 2.91 19.56
CA GLY A 174 11.57 3.28 20.45
C GLY A 174 11.31 2.16 21.43
N GLY A 175 11.74 2.32 22.68
CA GLY A 175 11.69 1.28 23.72
C GLY A 175 10.29 0.76 24.10
N GLU A 176 9.24 1.24 23.44
CA GLU A 176 7.85 0.95 23.76
C GLU A 176 7.13 0.05 22.75
N GLY A 177 7.69 -0.14 21.54
CA GLY A 177 7.05 -0.87 20.45
C GLY A 177 5.66 -0.34 20.12
N ARG A 178 5.55 0.57 19.15
CA ARG A 178 4.27 1.17 18.78
C ARG A 178 3.77 0.61 17.45
N LEU A 179 2.51 0.19 17.42
CA LEU A 179 1.79 -0.22 16.21
C LEU A 179 0.90 0.93 15.74
N TYR A 180 1.24 1.61 14.64
CA TYR A 180 0.50 2.78 14.13
C TYR A 180 -0.53 2.44 13.07
N SER A 181 -1.69 3.10 13.14
CA SER A 181 -2.87 2.85 12.32
C SER A 181 -2.72 3.52 10.97
N ILE A 182 -1.85 2.96 10.13
CA ILE A 182 -1.47 3.51 8.83
C ILE A 182 -1.24 2.39 7.84
N ARG A 183 -1.72 2.57 6.61
CA ARG A 183 -1.56 1.62 5.51
C ARG A 183 -1.28 2.33 4.20
N VAL A 184 -0.52 1.67 3.34
CA VAL A 184 -0.41 2.01 1.91
C VAL A 184 -0.92 0.87 1.04
N GLU A 185 -1.40 1.22 -0.14
CA GLU A 185 -1.86 0.30 -1.16
C GLU A 185 -1.39 0.73 -2.55
N GLY A 186 -1.30 -0.24 -3.44
CA GLY A 186 -0.78 -0.02 -4.78
C GLY A 186 -0.99 -1.18 -5.73
N THR A 187 -0.44 -1.02 -6.92
CA THR A 187 -0.48 -2.00 -8.00
C THR A 187 0.90 -2.61 -8.24
N ASP A 188 0.95 -3.92 -8.36
CA ASP A 188 2.13 -4.71 -8.73
C ASP A 188 2.52 -4.45 -10.20
N VAL A 189 3.82 -4.40 -10.48
CA VAL A 189 4.35 -4.29 -11.86
C VAL A 189 4.20 -5.59 -12.67
N ASN A 190 4.04 -6.75 -12.03
CA ASN A 190 3.90 -8.06 -12.67
C ASN A 190 2.61 -8.77 -12.22
N PRO A 191 1.44 -8.27 -12.60
CA PRO A 191 0.19 -8.87 -12.14
C PRO A 191 0.03 -10.30 -12.68
N VAL A 192 -0.26 -11.26 -11.79
CA VAL A 192 -0.39 -12.68 -12.12
C VAL A 192 -1.56 -12.86 -13.11
N PRO A 193 -1.36 -13.49 -14.28
CA PRO A 193 -2.45 -13.78 -15.21
C PRO A 193 -3.50 -14.67 -14.53
N LEU A 194 -4.79 -14.33 -14.65
CA LEU A 194 -5.86 -15.18 -14.15
C LEU A 194 -5.74 -16.58 -14.78
N PRO A 195 -5.76 -17.67 -13.98
CA PRO A 195 -5.69 -19.01 -14.53
C PRO A 195 -6.84 -19.25 -15.54
N PRO A 196 -6.56 -19.84 -16.72
CA PRO A 196 -7.59 -20.15 -17.73
C PRO A 196 -8.77 -20.96 -17.19
N ALA A 197 -8.60 -21.66 -16.07
CA ALA A 197 -9.61 -22.49 -15.41
C ALA A 197 -10.89 -21.72 -15.01
N MET A 198 -10.83 -20.42 -14.75
CA MET A 198 -12.05 -19.64 -14.46
C MET A 198 -12.98 -19.47 -15.68
N TYR A 199 -12.45 -19.52 -16.91
CA TYR A 199 -13.26 -19.45 -18.13
C TYR A 199 -13.96 -20.78 -18.46
N LEU A 200 -13.39 -21.90 -18.01
CA LEU A 200 -13.95 -23.25 -18.23
C LEU A 200 -15.18 -23.52 -17.35
N LEU A 201 -15.28 -22.90 -16.18
CA LEU A 201 -16.46 -23.04 -15.31
C LEU A 201 -17.68 -22.26 -15.84
N GLY A 202 -17.48 -21.08 -16.43
CA GLY A 202 -18.58 -20.30 -17.04
C GLY A 202 -19.07 -20.88 -18.38
N SER A 203 -18.16 -21.38 -19.21
CA SER A 203 -18.51 -21.98 -20.51
C SER A 203 -19.01 -23.43 -20.41
N GLY A 204 -18.57 -24.19 -19.39
CA GLY A 204 -19.04 -25.55 -19.14
C GLY A 204 -20.53 -25.63 -18.74
N LEU A 205 -21.02 -24.65 -17.97
CA LEU A 205 -22.43 -24.61 -17.56
C LEU A 205 -23.38 -24.23 -18.72
N MET A 206 -22.95 -23.35 -19.61
CA MET A 206 -23.71 -23.00 -20.83
C MET A 206 -23.78 -24.17 -21.83
N GLY A 207 -22.69 -24.93 -21.98
CA GLY A 207 -22.67 -26.14 -22.82
C GLY A 207 -23.58 -27.26 -22.30
N LEU A 208 -23.59 -27.50 -20.98
CA LEU A 208 -24.44 -28.53 -20.36
C LEU A 208 -25.94 -28.16 -20.37
N ALA A 209 -26.30 -26.88 -20.23
CA ALA A 209 -27.68 -26.43 -20.33
C ALA A 209 -28.25 -26.62 -21.76
N TRP A 210 -27.44 -26.40 -22.80
CA TRP A 210 -27.87 -26.61 -24.18
C TRP A 210 -28.02 -28.09 -24.55
N VAL A 211 -27.12 -28.96 -24.08
CA VAL A 211 -27.20 -30.41 -24.33
C VAL A 211 -28.41 -31.03 -23.61
N ARG A 212 -28.74 -30.58 -22.39
CA ARG A 212 -29.91 -31.10 -21.67
C ARG A 212 -31.25 -30.73 -22.33
N ASN A 213 -31.35 -29.57 -22.97
CA ASN A 213 -32.59 -29.15 -23.65
C ASN A 213 -32.81 -29.83 -25.02
N ARG A 214 -31.78 -30.48 -25.59
CA ARG A 214 -31.87 -31.12 -26.92
C ARG A 214 -32.20 -32.61 -26.88
N PHE A 215 -32.08 -33.28 -25.74
CA PHE A 215 -32.23 -34.73 -25.61
C PHE A 215 -33.39 -35.20 -24.70
N HIS A 216 -34.31 -34.32 -24.30
CA HIS A 216 -35.59 -34.76 -23.75
C HIS A 216 -36.57 -35.11 -24.89
N LYS A 217 -36.53 -36.38 -25.31
CA LYS A 217 -37.71 -37.16 -25.73
C LYS A 217 -37.94 -38.24 -24.69
#